data_AF-A0AAU5LBS0-F1
#
_entry.id   AF-A0AAU5LBS0-F1
#
_cell.length_a   1.000
_cell.length_b   1.000
_cell.length_c   1.000
_cell.angle_alpha   90.00
_cell.angle_beta   90.00
_cell.angle_gamma   90.00
#
_symmetry.space_group_name_H-M   'P 1'
#
loop_
_entity.id
_entity.type
_entity.pdbx_description
1 polymer ?
#
loop_
_entity_poly.entity_id
_entity_poly.type
_entity_poly.pdbx_seq_one_letter_code
_entity_poly.pdbx_strand_id
1 'polypeptide(L)'
;MPKPGHFLPGGAGETAEPTTPVKPISAGKSPSTEPLRVSGSIQPVSTPKADIKPLSTSSGSFGWAGTQQLGSSTGGQPVGDDGLRRQSVDATQPFPRPGAQYGAHEPVMPARRFSIPMIAVFSALALVALAGGVVASIRVVDSMDNVSSPLVSPSLRPKEAPAPVPAPRPTVTVTAKTVPDWQRVKENKLYQAGRLASMGCQEPSVKPTTKQAVLKYYQQMLPCLNKFWAPVVRKAGYPFRAPKLVVYDNGKPKSDCTGETTTAFYCGSDESINMRWQDDVKSYKQDQLWARVDMMSTMAHEYGHHVQLLTNILISSASREGWAKTEAAKLEENRRLELQASCLSALFLGANKQSFELTGRKLAEWETLSRHSGDEYDPKKVRDHGSKANHWYWESGAFKNPNPAKCNTFVAPAKRVS
;
A
#
# COMPACT_ATOMS: atom_id res chain seq x y z
N MET A 1 0.00 -40.96 8.17
CA MET A 1 1.29 -40.45 7.64
C MET A 1 1.26 -40.56 6.11
N PRO A 2 0.96 -39.50 5.34
CA PRO A 2 1.16 -39.53 3.89
C PRO A 2 2.57 -39.04 3.53
N LYS A 3 3.20 -39.72 2.55
CA LYS A 3 4.55 -39.46 2.05
C LYS A 3 4.63 -38.15 1.24
N PRO A 4 5.81 -37.50 1.15
CA PRO A 4 6.00 -36.27 0.38
C PRO A 4 5.86 -36.53 -1.13
N GLY A 5 4.99 -35.76 -1.78
CA GLY A 5 4.79 -35.78 -3.23
C GLY A 5 5.88 -35.01 -3.96
N HIS A 6 6.36 -35.62 -5.04
CA HIS A 6 7.28 -35.08 -6.03
C HIS A 6 6.74 -33.80 -6.69
N PHE A 7 7.59 -32.80 -6.88
CA PHE A 7 7.36 -31.68 -7.79
C PHE A 7 7.67 -32.11 -9.23
N LEU A 8 6.76 -31.81 -10.16
CA LEU A 8 7.03 -31.84 -11.60
C LEU A 8 7.49 -30.44 -12.07
N PRO A 9 8.51 -30.33 -12.94
CA PRO A 9 8.93 -29.06 -13.51
C PRO A 9 7.91 -28.57 -14.56
N GLY A 10 7.80 -27.24 -14.69
CA GLY A 10 6.84 -26.55 -15.54
C GLY A 10 6.96 -26.91 -17.02
N GLY A 11 5.81 -27.15 -17.66
CA GLY A 11 5.70 -27.36 -19.09
C GLY A 11 5.86 -26.06 -19.87
N ALA A 12 6.74 -26.09 -20.86
CA ALA A 12 6.84 -25.13 -21.94
C ALA A 12 5.56 -25.15 -22.81
N GLY A 13 5.21 -24.02 -23.40
CA GLY A 13 4.10 -23.90 -24.33
C GLY A 13 4.48 -24.37 -25.74
N GLU A 14 3.53 -25.02 -26.41
CA GLU A 14 3.52 -25.32 -27.85
C GLU A 14 2.03 -25.24 -28.28
N THR A 15 1.64 -24.24 -29.08
CA THR A 15 1.52 -24.24 -30.56
C THR A 15 0.45 -25.18 -31.11
N ALA A 16 -0.36 -24.63 -32.03
CA ALA A 16 -1.58 -25.19 -32.58
C ALA A 16 -1.37 -26.34 -33.59
N GLU A 17 -2.26 -27.34 -33.49
CA GLU A 17 -2.93 -28.20 -34.50
C GLU A 17 -2.12 -28.91 -35.62
N PRO A 18 -2.49 -30.16 -36.00
CA PRO A 18 -3.67 -30.36 -36.86
C PRO A 18 -4.56 -31.60 -36.59
N THR A 19 -5.77 -31.47 -37.13
CA THR A 19 -6.97 -32.31 -37.16
C THR A 19 -6.82 -33.75 -37.72
N THR A 20 -7.63 -34.69 -37.19
CA THR A 20 -8.16 -35.88 -37.90
C THR A 20 -9.52 -36.34 -37.31
N PRO A 21 -10.34 -37.13 -38.04
CA PRO A 21 -11.78 -36.87 -38.20
C PRO A 21 -12.72 -37.68 -37.27
N VAL A 22 -13.86 -37.07 -36.94
CA VAL A 22 -14.97 -37.70 -36.19
C VAL A 22 -16.01 -38.30 -37.15
N LYS A 23 -16.38 -39.56 -36.92
CA LYS A 23 -17.47 -40.30 -37.61
C LYS A 23 -18.86 -39.81 -37.17
N PRO A 24 -19.88 -39.90 -38.05
CA PRO A 24 -21.21 -39.34 -37.79
C PRO A 24 -22.07 -40.28 -36.92
N ILE A 25 -22.81 -39.70 -35.96
CA ILE A 25 -23.87 -40.39 -35.22
C ILE A 25 -25.23 -39.86 -35.68
N SER A 26 -26.10 -40.84 -35.95
CA SER A 26 -27.41 -40.76 -36.58
C SER A 26 -28.45 -39.91 -35.82
N ALA A 27 -29.36 -39.31 -36.60
CA ALA A 27 -30.50 -38.53 -36.15
C ALA A 27 -31.60 -39.41 -35.54
N GLY A 28 -32.11 -38.99 -34.37
CA GLY A 28 -33.27 -39.57 -33.69
C GLY A 28 -34.27 -38.49 -33.30
N LYS A 29 -35.48 -38.61 -33.87
CA LYS A 29 -36.70 -37.80 -33.79
C LYS A 29 -37.01 -37.06 -32.47
N SER A 30 -37.46 -35.80 -32.62
CA SER A 30 -38.28 -35.05 -31.65
C SER A 30 -39.65 -35.70 -31.40
N PRO A 31 -40.26 -35.36 -30.25
CA PRO A 31 -41.69 -35.06 -30.24
C PRO A 31 -42.01 -33.66 -29.70
N SER A 32 -43.19 -33.25 -30.12
CA SER A 32 -43.88 -31.97 -30.09
C SER A 32 -44.16 -31.36 -28.72
N THR A 33 -44.19 -30.03 -28.75
CA THR A 33 -44.72 -29.07 -27.78
C THR A 33 -46.25 -29.07 -27.69
N GLU A 34 -46.79 -29.01 -26.47
CA GLU A 34 -48.05 -28.31 -26.13
C GLU A 34 -47.97 -27.69 -24.71
N PRO A 35 -48.75 -26.62 -24.42
CA PRO A 35 -48.48 -25.72 -23.31
C PRO A 35 -49.35 -25.98 -22.07
N LEU A 36 -48.76 -25.86 -20.88
CA LEU A 36 -49.50 -25.84 -19.61
C LEU A 36 -49.66 -24.39 -19.09
N ARG A 37 -50.91 -23.92 -19.09
CA ARG A 37 -51.39 -22.76 -18.32
C ARG A 37 -51.36 -23.07 -16.83
N VAL A 38 -50.81 -22.17 -16.02
CA VAL A 38 -51.21 -21.98 -14.62
C VAL A 38 -51.35 -20.50 -14.33
N SER A 39 -52.56 -20.10 -13.97
CA SER A 39 -52.94 -18.80 -13.43
C SER A 39 -52.38 -18.62 -12.01
N GLY A 40 -51.85 -17.44 -11.70
CA GLY A 40 -51.47 -17.04 -10.35
C GLY A 40 -51.57 -15.53 -10.20
N SER A 41 -52.62 -15.09 -9.51
CA SER A 41 -52.97 -13.69 -9.26
C SER A 41 -51.92 -12.99 -8.40
N ILE A 42 -51.41 -11.85 -8.87
CA ILE A 42 -50.52 -10.95 -8.11
C ILE A 42 -51.39 -9.99 -7.29
N GLN A 43 -51.26 -10.01 -5.97
CA GLN A 43 -51.72 -8.92 -5.11
C GLN A 43 -50.56 -7.96 -4.78
N PRO A 44 -50.80 -6.63 -4.78
CA PRO A 44 -49.78 -5.67 -4.38
C PRO A 44 -49.72 -5.54 -2.86
N VAL A 45 -48.54 -5.76 -2.28
CA VAL A 45 -48.26 -5.48 -0.86
C VAL A 45 -47.95 -4.00 -0.71
N SER A 46 -48.80 -3.31 0.06
CA SER A 46 -48.69 -1.93 0.49
C SER A 46 -47.53 -1.71 1.47
N THR A 47 -46.68 -0.72 1.20
CA THR A 47 -45.66 -0.22 2.14
C THR A 47 -46.25 0.88 3.04
N PRO A 48 -45.97 0.89 4.36
CA PRO A 48 -46.37 2.01 5.22
C PRO A 48 -45.47 3.23 5.01
N LYS A 49 -46.09 4.39 4.75
CA LYS A 49 -45.47 5.72 4.84
C LYS A 49 -45.23 6.06 6.31
N ALA A 50 -44.01 6.46 6.65
CA ALA A 50 -43.70 7.15 7.91
C ALA A 50 -43.34 8.60 7.58
N ASP A 51 -44.17 9.52 8.09
CA ASP A 51 -43.99 10.95 8.06
C ASP A 51 -42.82 11.38 8.95
N ILE A 52 -41.86 12.13 8.41
CA ILE A 52 -40.91 12.92 9.21
C ILE A 52 -40.89 14.34 8.66
N LYS A 53 -41.32 15.29 9.51
CA LYS A 53 -41.31 16.74 9.28
C LYS A 53 -39.88 17.30 9.17
N PRO A 54 -39.67 18.40 8.42
CA PRO A 54 -38.37 19.06 8.30
C PRO A 54 -38.07 19.95 9.53
N LEU A 55 -36.81 19.95 9.97
CA LEU A 55 -36.31 20.85 11.01
C LEU A 55 -35.36 21.90 10.43
N SER A 56 -35.83 23.14 10.58
CA SER A 56 -35.21 24.47 10.59
C SER A 56 -33.71 24.64 10.32
N THR A 57 -33.48 25.58 9.41
CA THR A 57 -32.29 26.39 9.17
C THR A 57 -31.79 27.13 10.43
N SER A 58 -30.46 27.24 10.58
CA SER A 58 -29.83 28.42 11.18
C SER A 58 -28.54 28.78 10.45
N SER A 59 -28.57 29.98 9.91
CA SER A 59 -27.52 30.75 9.25
C SER A 59 -26.30 31.02 10.12
N GLY A 60 -25.11 31.00 9.49
CA GLY A 60 -23.86 31.52 10.05
C GLY A 60 -22.97 32.03 8.92
N SER A 61 -23.28 33.23 8.43
CA SER A 61 -22.53 33.97 7.42
C SER A 61 -21.16 34.40 7.93
N PHE A 62 -20.10 34.15 7.18
CA PHE A 62 -18.92 35.02 7.15
C PHE A 62 -18.36 35.04 5.73
N GLY A 63 -18.62 36.15 5.04
CA GLY A 63 -18.04 36.46 3.74
C GLY A 63 -16.69 37.14 3.89
N TRP A 64 -15.79 36.85 2.97
CA TRP A 64 -14.76 37.79 2.52
C TRP A 64 -14.73 37.76 1.00
N ALA A 65 -14.93 38.93 0.43
CA ALA A 65 -14.98 39.23 -0.98
C ALA A 65 -13.60 39.67 -1.50
N GLY A 66 -13.42 39.52 -2.81
CA GLY A 66 -12.42 40.21 -3.62
C GLY A 66 -11.38 39.27 -4.22
N THR A 67 -11.08 39.27 -5.53
CA THR A 67 -11.58 40.10 -6.63
C THR A 67 -11.06 39.50 -7.95
N GLN A 68 -11.88 39.66 -9.01
CA GLN A 68 -11.51 39.80 -10.43
C GLN A 68 -10.97 38.60 -11.22
N GLN A 69 -11.82 38.08 -12.10
CA GLN A 69 -11.40 37.41 -13.34
C GLN A 69 -12.09 38.10 -14.53
N LEU A 70 -11.26 38.51 -15.49
CA LEU A 70 -11.62 39.21 -16.71
C LEU A 70 -12.37 38.32 -17.71
N GLY A 71 -13.45 38.89 -18.25
CA GLY A 71 -13.81 38.97 -19.67
C GLY A 71 -13.56 37.78 -20.59
N SER A 72 -14.64 37.09 -20.95
CA SER A 72 -14.78 36.27 -22.15
C SER A 72 -15.49 37.07 -23.25
N SER A 73 -14.90 37.16 -24.45
CA SER A 73 -15.57 37.66 -25.66
C SER A 73 -15.51 36.61 -26.78
N THR A 74 -16.70 36.10 -27.10
CA THR A 74 -17.26 35.78 -28.42
C THR A 74 -16.35 35.61 -29.65
N GLY A 75 -16.59 34.51 -30.38
CA GLY A 75 -16.90 34.56 -31.82
C GLY A 75 -15.98 33.80 -32.78
N GLY A 76 -16.56 33.02 -33.69
CA GLY A 76 -15.96 32.71 -35.00
C GLY A 76 -15.92 31.23 -35.40
N GLN A 77 -16.66 30.89 -36.45
CA GLN A 77 -16.86 29.58 -37.07
C GLN A 77 -15.72 29.13 -38.02
N PRO A 78 -15.78 27.90 -38.60
CA PRO A 78 -14.62 27.18 -39.13
C PRO A 78 -14.40 27.41 -40.65
N VAL A 79 -13.17 27.16 -41.11
CA VAL A 79 -12.83 27.03 -42.54
C VAL A 79 -12.11 25.70 -42.73
N GLY A 80 -12.54 24.97 -43.75
CA GLY A 80 -12.08 23.62 -44.10
C GLY A 80 -10.92 23.59 -45.09
N ASP A 81 -10.67 22.34 -45.50
CA ASP A 81 -9.85 21.83 -46.60
C ASP A 81 -8.37 22.21 -46.64
N ASP A 82 -7.54 21.18 -46.44
CA ASP A 82 -6.58 20.82 -47.47
C ASP A 82 -6.21 19.33 -47.39
N GLY A 83 -6.59 18.60 -48.45
CA GLY A 83 -6.18 17.24 -48.68
C GLY A 83 -4.80 17.19 -49.33
N LEU A 84 -3.88 16.43 -48.74
CA LEU A 84 -2.67 15.99 -49.41
C LEU A 84 -2.42 14.48 -49.19
N ARG A 85 -2.83 13.76 -50.23
CA ARG A 85 -2.28 12.54 -50.84
C ARG A 85 -0.83 12.18 -50.46
N ARG A 86 -0.63 10.89 -50.11
CA ARG A 86 0.54 9.98 -50.26
C ARG A 86 0.71 9.17 -48.97
N GLN A 87 1.08 7.90 -48.92
CA GLN A 87 1.47 6.89 -49.90
C GLN A 87 1.36 5.57 -49.13
N SER A 88 0.78 4.56 -49.75
CA SER A 88 0.97 3.17 -49.32
C SER A 88 2.41 2.77 -49.60
N VAL A 89 3.17 2.44 -48.56
CA VAL A 89 4.42 1.68 -48.70
C VAL A 89 4.41 0.58 -47.66
N ASP A 90 4.36 -0.63 -48.21
CA ASP A 90 4.61 -1.90 -47.56
C ASP A 90 6.06 -1.92 -47.02
N ALA A 91 6.23 -2.27 -45.74
CA ALA A 91 7.54 -2.47 -45.14
C ALA A 91 7.44 -3.50 -44.02
N THR A 92 7.55 -4.76 -44.42
CA THR A 92 8.13 -5.84 -43.64
C THR A 92 9.51 -5.48 -43.08
N GLN A 93 9.89 -6.12 -41.97
CA GLN A 93 11.22 -6.26 -41.32
C GLN A 93 11.39 -5.47 -39.99
N PRO A 94 12.30 -5.87 -39.07
CA PRO A 94 11.95 -6.69 -37.91
C PRO A 94 12.32 -5.99 -36.58
N PHE A 95 11.75 -6.46 -35.46
CA PHE A 95 12.14 -6.00 -34.13
C PHE A 95 13.62 -6.34 -33.82
N PRO A 96 14.47 -5.37 -33.45
CA PRO A 96 15.73 -5.67 -32.81
C PRO A 96 15.52 -5.85 -31.30
N ARG A 97 15.92 -7.02 -30.80
CA ARG A 97 16.34 -7.17 -29.40
C ARG A 97 17.52 -6.24 -29.13
N PRO A 98 17.68 -5.77 -27.88
CA PRO A 98 19.03 -5.70 -27.33
C PRO A 98 19.11 -6.45 -26.00
N GLY A 99 19.66 -7.65 -26.06
CA GLY A 99 20.54 -8.12 -25.00
C GLY A 99 21.96 -7.71 -25.38
N ALA A 100 22.60 -6.87 -24.57
CA ALA A 100 24.04 -6.67 -24.61
C ALA A 100 24.50 -6.31 -23.21
N GLN A 101 25.20 -7.26 -22.61
CA GLN A 101 26.04 -7.08 -21.44
C GLN A 101 27.14 -6.06 -21.80
N TYR A 102 27.29 -5.02 -21.00
CA TYR A 102 28.51 -4.22 -20.98
C TYR A 102 29.01 -4.16 -19.53
N GLY A 103 30.23 -4.66 -19.35
CA GLY A 103 30.97 -4.59 -18.11
C GLY A 103 31.16 -3.14 -17.70
N ALA A 104 30.94 -2.88 -16.41
CA ALA A 104 31.25 -1.61 -15.81
C ALA A 104 32.76 -1.37 -15.83
N HIS A 105 33.22 -0.44 -16.66
CA HIS A 105 34.36 0.38 -16.28
C HIS A 105 33.81 1.58 -15.52
N GLU A 106 34.05 1.58 -14.20
CA GLU A 106 33.82 2.76 -13.37
C GLU A 106 34.69 3.92 -13.87
N PRO A 107 34.14 5.11 -14.14
CA PRO A 107 34.97 6.29 -14.29
C PRO A 107 35.53 6.66 -12.91
N VAL A 108 36.84 6.51 -12.74
CA VAL A 108 37.57 7.02 -11.57
C VAL A 108 37.42 8.55 -11.57
N MET A 109 36.56 9.07 -10.69
CA MET A 109 36.49 10.49 -10.42
C MET A 109 37.79 10.93 -9.71
N PRO A 110 38.46 12.02 -10.14
CA PRO A 110 39.64 12.50 -9.44
C PRO A 110 39.25 12.98 -8.02
N ALA A 111 40.03 12.58 -7.03
CA ALA A 111 39.85 13.03 -5.65
C ALA A 111 39.82 14.56 -5.57
N ARG A 112 38.76 15.13 -4.98
CA ARG A 112 38.67 16.58 -4.68
C ARG A 112 39.80 16.94 -3.72
N ARG A 113 40.80 17.65 -4.22
CA ARG A 113 41.89 18.21 -3.41
C ARG A 113 41.42 19.52 -2.81
N PHE A 114 41.08 19.53 -1.52
CA PHE A 114 40.90 20.78 -0.78
C PHE A 114 42.27 21.46 -0.64
N SER A 115 42.34 22.76 -0.92
CA SER A 115 43.59 23.51 -0.77
C SER A 115 44.02 23.50 0.71
N ILE A 116 45.32 23.31 0.96
CA ILE A 116 45.93 23.38 2.31
C ILE A 116 45.42 24.59 3.15
N PRO A 117 45.22 25.80 2.59
CA PRO A 117 44.64 26.90 3.37
C PRO A 117 43.20 26.66 3.84
N MET A 118 42.36 25.94 3.08
CA MET A 118 40.98 25.62 3.51
C MET A 118 40.96 24.66 4.69
N ILE A 119 41.86 23.66 4.71
CA ILE A 119 41.97 22.71 5.84
C ILE A 119 42.41 23.45 7.11
N ALA A 120 43.36 24.39 6.99
CA ALA A 120 43.82 25.21 8.10
C ALA A 120 42.70 26.07 8.70
N VAL A 121 41.88 26.71 7.85
CA VAL A 121 40.75 27.55 8.30
C VAL A 121 39.69 26.72 9.03
N PHE A 122 39.29 25.56 8.50
CA PHE A 122 38.31 24.71 9.18
C PHE A 122 38.82 24.12 10.49
N SER A 123 40.12 23.78 10.55
CA SER A 123 40.75 23.27 11.77
C SER A 123 40.83 24.35 12.86
N ALA A 124 41.15 25.59 12.48
CA ALA A 124 41.15 26.73 13.41
C ALA A 124 39.74 27.04 13.94
N LEU A 125 38.71 27.01 13.08
CA LEU A 125 37.31 27.21 13.49
C LEU A 125 36.83 26.12 14.47
N ALA A 126 37.21 24.85 14.24
CA ALA A 126 36.88 23.75 15.13
C ALA A 126 37.54 23.92 16.51
N LEU A 127 38.81 24.37 16.56
CA LEU A 127 39.51 24.63 17.81
C LEU A 127 38.91 25.80 18.61
N VAL A 128 38.48 26.87 17.93
CA VAL A 128 37.79 28.00 18.57
C VAL A 128 36.43 27.57 19.15
N ALA A 129 35.67 26.74 18.42
CA ALA A 129 34.40 26.22 18.91
C ALA A 129 34.57 25.32 20.14
N LEU A 130 35.59 24.45 20.15
CA LEU A 130 35.91 23.60 21.31
C LEU A 130 36.36 24.42 22.51
N ALA A 131 37.22 25.42 22.32
CA ALA A 131 37.64 26.32 23.39
C ALA A 131 36.47 27.13 23.97
N GLY A 132 35.57 27.64 23.11
CA GLY A 132 34.37 28.35 23.53
C GLY A 132 33.39 27.47 24.33
N GLY A 133 33.23 26.20 23.93
CA GLY A 133 32.41 25.23 24.66
C GLY A 133 32.92 24.94 26.07
N VAL A 134 34.24 24.79 26.23
CA VAL A 134 34.87 24.52 27.55
C VAL A 134 34.73 25.72 28.50
N VAL A 135 34.89 26.95 28.00
CA VAL A 135 34.72 28.17 28.82
C VAL A 135 33.26 28.34 29.27
N ALA A 136 32.29 28.02 28.40
CA ALA A 136 30.88 28.07 28.75
C ALA A 136 30.51 27.03 29.83
N SER A 137 31.08 25.82 29.80
CA SER A 137 30.85 24.81 30.84
C SER A 137 31.43 25.18 32.21
N ILE A 138 32.56 25.88 32.28
CA ILE A 138 33.15 26.30 33.57
C ILE A 138 32.29 27.38 34.25
N ARG A 139 31.70 28.31 33.48
CA ARG A 139 30.83 29.38 34.04
C ARG A 139 29.51 28.87 34.61
N VAL A 140 29.03 27.70 34.18
CA VAL A 140 27.79 27.10 34.70
C VAL A 140 28.04 26.39 36.04
N VAL A 141 29.24 25.86 36.28
CA VAL A 141 29.59 25.15 37.51
C VAL A 141 29.82 26.11 38.69
N ASP A 142 30.41 27.29 38.45
CA ASP A 142 30.60 28.33 39.48
C ASP A 142 29.27 28.92 40.03
N SER A 143 28.15 28.73 39.32
CA SER A 143 26.85 29.25 39.75
C SER A 143 26.14 28.37 40.78
N MET A 144 26.71 27.21 41.17
CA MET A 144 26.07 26.29 42.13
C MET A 144 26.68 26.32 43.55
N ASP A 145 27.76 27.07 43.78
CA ASP A 145 28.47 27.08 45.07
C ASP A 145 28.01 28.14 46.07
N ASN A 146 26.92 28.86 45.79
CA ASN A 146 26.47 29.99 46.62
C ASN A 146 25.12 29.77 47.34
N VAL A 147 25.01 28.66 48.08
CA VAL A 147 23.95 28.50 49.09
C VAL A 147 24.58 28.20 50.45
N SER A 148 24.68 29.24 51.28
CA SER A 148 25.08 29.14 52.68
C SER A 148 24.03 28.40 53.52
N SER A 149 24.52 27.49 54.36
CA SER A 149 23.74 26.75 55.37
C SER A 149 23.29 27.65 56.53
N PRO A 150 22.26 27.23 57.29
CA PRO A 150 22.37 27.37 58.73
C PRO A 150 22.18 26.03 59.45
N LEU A 151 23.12 25.79 60.37
CA LEU A 151 23.11 24.77 61.40
C LEU A 151 21.77 24.75 62.15
N VAL A 152 21.16 23.56 62.27
CA VAL A 152 20.13 23.25 63.26
C VAL A 152 20.63 22.09 64.10
N SER A 153 20.66 22.32 65.42
CA SER A 153 21.01 21.34 66.46
C SER A 153 20.24 20.02 66.32
N PRO A 154 20.83 18.86 66.66
CA PRO A 154 20.12 17.60 66.58
C PRO A 154 19.15 17.48 67.77
N SER A 155 17.86 17.67 67.51
CA SER A 155 16.81 17.19 68.42
C SER A 155 16.64 15.69 68.17
N LEU A 156 17.00 14.87 69.17
CA LEU A 156 16.72 13.44 69.20
C LEU A 156 15.20 13.23 69.22
N ARG A 157 14.59 13.03 68.04
CA ARG A 157 13.26 12.42 67.97
C ARG A 157 13.38 10.92 68.23
N PRO A 158 12.51 10.33 69.06
CA PRO A 158 12.37 8.89 69.14
C PRO A 158 12.09 8.31 67.74
N LYS A 159 12.78 7.22 67.42
CA LYS A 159 12.65 6.48 66.16
C LYS A 159 11.21 5.99 66.01
N GLU A 160 10.42 6.70 65.21
CA GLU A 160 9.08 6.26 64.84
C GLU A 160 9.18 4.94 64.08
N ALA A 161 8.41 3.95 64.51
CA ALA A 161 8.43 2.63 63.90
C ALA A 161 8.06 2.75 62.40
N PRO A 162 8.70 1.98 61.51
CA PRO A 162 8.35 2.02 60.09
C PRO A 162 6.86 1.71 59.94
N ALA A 163 6.16 2.53 59.16
CA ALA A 163 4.75 2.30 58.85
C ALA A 163 4.57 0.89 58.27
N PRO A 164 3.48 0.18 58.62
CA PRO A 164 3.23 -1.15 58.09
C PRO A 164 3.19 -1.08 56.56
N VAL A 165 3.96 -1.96 55.91
CA VAL A 165 3.98 -2.11 54.45
C VAL A 165 2.54 -2.32 53.98
N PRO A 166 2.01 -1.52 53.05
CA PRO A 166 0.67 -1.74 52.52
C PRO A 166 0.58 -3.17 51.99
N ALA A 167 -0.45 -3.90 52.41
CA ALA A 167 -0.72 -5.25 51.88
C ALA A 167 -0.68 -5.19 50.34
N PRO A 168 -0.08 -6.19 49.66
CA PRO A 168 -0.01 -6.20 48.20
C PRO A 168 -1.43 -6.03 47.66
N ARG A 169 -1.63 -5.00 46.83
CA ARG A 169 -2.92 -4.84 46.12
C ARG A 169 -3.21 -6.15 45.39
N PRO A 170 -4.46 -6.66 45.44
CA PRO A 170 -4.81 -7.82 44.66
C PRO A 170 -4.53 -7.53 43.18
N THR A 171 -3.53 -8.21 42.63
CA THR A 171 -3.25 -8.17 41.19
C THR A 171 -4.41 -8.86 40.51
N VAL A 172 -5.28 -8.09 39.87
CA VAL A 172 -6.29 -8.65 38.98
C VAL A 172 -5.57 -9.16 37.74
N THR A 173 -5.21 -10.44 37.73
CA THR A 173 -4.77 -11.11 36.51
C THR A 173 -5.98 -11.23 35.59
N VAL A 174 -6.15 -10.26 34.69
CA VAL A 174 -7.08 -10.42 33.57
C VAL A 174 -6.47 -11.45 32.63
N THR A 175 -6.81 -12.72 32.82
CA THR A 175 -6.51 -13.77 31.84
C THR A 175 -7.45 -13.58 30.64
N ALA A 176 -7.16 -12.58 29.82
CA ALA A 176 -7.80 -12.47 28.51
C ALA A 176 -7.45 -13.74 27.72
N LYS A 177 -8.46 -14.47 27.25
CA LYS A 177 -8.24 -15.62 26.36
C LYS A 177 -7.43 -15.13 25.15
N THR A 178 -6.24 -15.69 24.95
CA THR A 178 -5.41 -15.36 23.80
C THR A 178 -6.04 -15.95 22.55
N VAL A 179 -6.30 -15.11 21.55
CA VAL A 179 -6.77 -15.58 20.23
C VAL A 179 -5.55 -16.10 19.46
N PRO A 180 -5.52 -17.38 19.05
CA PRO A 180 -4.39 -17.95 18.31
C PRO A 180 -4.12 -17.25 16.98
N ASP A 181 -2.87 -17.21 16.53
CA ASP A 181 -2.48 -16.55 15.28
C ASP A 181 -3.17 -17.13 14.04
N TRP A 182 -3.33 -18.45 13.99
CA TRP A 182 -4.05 -19.10 12.88
C TRP A 182 -5.50 -18.61 12.78
N GLN A 183 -6.12 -18.27 13.92
CA GLN A 183 -7.48 -17.77 13.96
C GLN A 183 -7.51 -16.30 13.53
N ARG A 184 -6.53 -15.50 13.95
CA ARG A 184 -6.44 -14.07 13.57
C ARG A 184 -6.30 -13.85 12.07
N VAL A 185 -5.55 -14.72 11.38
CA VAL A 185 -5.33 -14.59 9.94
C VAL A 185 -6.45 -15.22 9.10
N LYS A 186 -7.06 -16.33 9.56
CA LYS A 186 -8.10 -17.06 8.82
C LYS A 186 -9.52 -16.56 9.09
N GLU A 187 -9.82 -16.16 10.33
CA GLU A 187 -11.16 -15.81 10.80
C GLU A 187 -11.29 -14.33 11.18
N ASN A 188 -10.41 -13.48 10.65
CA ASN A 188 -10.41 -12.05 10.98
C ASN A 188 -11.77 -11.39 10.70
N LYS A 189 -12.25 -10.55 11.63
CA LYS A 189 -13.50 -9.80 11.46
C LYS A 189 -13.46 -8.80 10.30
N LEU A 190 -12.27 -8.44 9.81
CA LEU A 190 -12.11 -7.68 8.56
C LEU A 190 -12.90 -8.30 7.40
N TYR A 191 -12.88 -9.64 7.28
CA TYR A 191 -13.56 -10.36 6.21
C TYR A 191 -15.11 -10.29 6.30
N GLN A 192 -15.65 -9.81 7.42
CA GLN A 192 -17.09 -9.67 7.64
C GLN A 192 -17.58 -8.23 7.34
N ALA A 193 -16.70 -7.35 6.87
CA ALA A 193 -17.03 -5.95 6.60
C ALA A 193 -18.16 -5.77 5.57
N GLY A 194 -18.24 -6.70 4.60
CA GLY A 194 -19.14 -6.61 3.45
C GLY A 194 -18.52 -5.85 2.27
N ARG A 195 -19.33 -5.54 1.26
CA ARG A 195 -18.90 -4.75 0.10
C ARG A 195 -18.65 -3.30 0.53
N LEU A 196 -17.51 -2.75 0.15
CA LEU A 196 -17.14 -1.35 0.41
C LEU A 196 -17.59 -0.46 -0.74
N ALA A 197 -18.17 0.68 -0.39
CA ALA A 197 -18.60 1.71 -1.34
C ALA A 197 -17.44 2.64 -1.70
N SER A 198 -17.60 3.36 -2.81
CA SER A 198 -16.68 4.44 -3.18
C SER A 198 -16.70 5.55 -2.12
N MET A 199 -15.54 6.15 -1.85
CA MET A 199 -15.39 7.38 -1.07
C MET A 199 -15.17 8.61 -1.96
N GLY A 200 -15.31 8.45 -3.29
CA GLY A 200 -15.02 9.51 -4.25
C GLY A 200 -13.54 9.91 -4.28
N CYS A 201 -12.62 8.98 -3.97
CA CYS A 201 -11.20 9.26 -3.96
C CYS A 201 -10.70 9.69 -5.35
N GLN A 202 -10.11 10.88 -5.41
CA GLN A 202 -9.54 11.46 -6.61
C GLN A 202 -8.04 11.20 -6.64
N GLU A 203 -7.53 10.98 -7.85
CA GLU A 203 -6.10 10.93 -8.04
C GLU A 203 -5.49 12.34 -7.92
N PRO A 204 -4.36 12.52 -7.20
CA PRO A 204 -3.71 13.81 -7.11
C PRO A 204 -3.23 14.32 -8.47
N SER A 205 -3.60 15.54 -8.88
CA SER A 205 -3.17 16.15 -10.16
C SER A 205 -1.70 16.59 -10.20
N VAL A 206 -0.97 16.43 -9.09
CA VAL A 206 0.44 16.80 -8.96
C VAL A 206 1.29 15.96 -9.92
N LYS A 207 2.15 16.63 -10.70
CA LYS A 207 3.12 15.96 -11.58
C LYS A 207 4.34 15.51 -10.75
N PRO A 208 4.62 14.21 -10.61
CA PRO A 208 5.67 13.70 -9.72
C PRO A 208 7.06 13.81 -10.38
N THR A 209 7.56 15.03 -10.60
CA THR A 209 8.83 15.28 -11.29
C THR A 209 10.01 15.58 -10.35
N THR A 210 9.73 15.79 -9.06
CA THR A 210 10.73 16.05 -8.00
C THR A 210 10.33 15.29 -6.74
N LYS A 211 11.28 15.09 -5.81
CA LYS A 211 11.01 14.50 -4.49
C LYS A 211 9.83 15.16 -3.76
N GLN A 212 9.78 16.50 -3.76
CA GLN A 212 8.71 17.26 -3.11
C GLN A 212 7.36 17.05 -3.80
N ALA A 213 7.34 16.94 -5.13
CA ALA A 213 6.12 16.67 -5.88
C ALA A 213 5.61 15.24 -5.65
N VAL A 214 6.51 14.25 -5.59
CA VAL A 214 6.19 12.86 -5.21
C VAL A 214 5.61 12.80 -3.79
N LEU A 215 6.26 13.45 -2.82
CA LEU A 215 5.73 13.55 -1.47
C LEU A 215 4.33 14.18 -1.45
N LYS A 216 4.13 15.29 -2.17
CA LYS A 216 2.84 15.96 -2.25
C LYS A 216 1.76 15.06 -2.89
N TYR A 217 2.12 14.28 -3.91
CA TYR A 217 1.23 13.29 -4.53
C TYR A 217 0.73 12.28 -3.48
N TYR A 218 1.63 11.61 -2.78
CA TYR A 218 1.25 10.62 -1.76
C TYR A 218 0.53 11.23 -0.54
N GLN A 219 0.92 12.44 -0.12
CA GLN A 219 0.23 13.19 0.94
C GLN A 219 -1.22 13.52 0.58
N GLN A 220 -1.54 13.70 -0.71
CA GLN A 220 -2.92 13.93 -1.16
C GLN A 220 -3.72 12.63 -1.28
N MET A 221 -3.08 11.49 -1.54
CA MET A 221 -3.74 10.18 -1.52
C MET A 221 -4.06 9.69 -0.11
N LEU A 222 -3.13 9.87 0.83
CA LEU A 222 -3.18 9.28 2.17
C LEU A 222 -4.48 9.58 2.94
N PRO A 223 -5.02 10.82 2.98
CA PRO A 223 -6.29 11.10 3.62
C PRO A 223 -7.46 10.29 3.06
N CYS A 224 -7.45 9.98 1.77
CA CYS A 224 -8.54 9.20 1.18
C CYS A 224 -8.47 7.73 1.57
N LEU A 225 -7.27 7.14 1.57
CA LEU A 225 -7.03 5.80 2.11
C LEU A 225 -7.45 5.71 3.58
N ASN A 226 -7.09 6.70 4.40
CA ASN A 226 -7.51 6.78 5.80
C ASN A 226 -9.03 6.80 5.94
N LYS A 227 -9.73 7.64 5.18
CA LYS A 227 -11.20 7.74 5.21
C LYS A 227 -11.87 6.44 4.75
N PHE A 228 -11.28 5.76 3.76
CA PHE A 228 -11.81 4.51 3.21
C PHE A 228 -11.71 3.35 4.22
N TRP A 229 -10.55 3.17 4.86
CA TRP A 229 -10.31 2.02 5.72
C TRP A 229 -10.75 2.21 7.18
N ALA A 230 -10.77 3.45 7.70
CA ALA A 230 -11.06 3.69 9.11
C ALA A 230 -12.41 3.14 9.60
N PRO A 231 -13.54 3.28 8.89
CA PRO A 231 -14.81 2.71 9.32
C PRO A 231 -14.77 1.18 9.37
N VAL A 232 -14.06 0.56 8.42
CA VAL A 232 -13.99 -0.89 8.27
C VAL A 232 -13.14 -1.52 9.37
N VAL A 233 -11.97 -0.94 9.64
CA VAL A 233 -11.09 -1.36 10.74
C VAL A 233 -11.82 -1.26 12.08
N ARG A 234 -12.52 -0.15 12.34
CA ARG A 234 -13.31 0.03 13.56
C ARG A 234 -14.47 -0.97 13.67
N LYS A 235 -15.20 -1.20 12.57
CA LYS A 235 -16.28 -2.20 12.51
C LYS A 235 -15.77 -3.62 12.79
N ALA A 236 -14.54 -3.93 12.38
CA ALA A 236 -13.88 -5.19 12.70
C ALA A 236 -13.43 -5.31 14.17
N GLY A 237 -13.58 -4.24 14.97
CA GLY A 237 -13.26 -4.22 16.40
C GLY A 237 -11.83 -3.77 16.73
N TYR A 238 -11.14 -3.13 15.78
CA TYR A 238 -9.77 -2.68 15.95
C TYR A 238 -9.68 -1.13 16.02
N PRO A 239 -8.74 -0.57 16.80
CA PRO A 239 -8.49 0.85 16.77
C PRO A 239 -7.89 1.27 15.43
N PHE A 240 -8.38 2.39 14.88
CA PHE A 240 -7.79 2.98 13.69
C PHE A 240 -6.82 4.11 14.06
N ARG A 241 -5.66 4.11 13.42
CA ARG A 241 -4.67 5.19 13.39
C ARG A 241 -4.12 5.28 11.97
N ALA A 242 -3.73 6.47 11.53
CA ALA A 242 -3.17 6.65 10.20
C ALA A 242 -1.67 6.27 10.19
N PRO A 243 -1.15 5.72 9.08
CA PRO A 243 0.28 5.46 8.97
C PRO A 243 1.04 6.77 8.74
N LYS A 244 2.32 6.77 9.07
CA LYS A 244 3.26 7.80 8.62
C LYS A 244 3.55 7.60 7.13
N LEU A 245 3.99 8.67 6.47
CA LEU A 245 4.44 8.63 5.08
C LEU A 245 5.87 9.16 5.01
N VAL A 246 6.76 8.36 4.44
CA VAL A 246 8.18 8.67 4.28
C VAL A 246 8.52 8.57 2.80
N VAL A 247 9.06 9.65 2.25
CA VAL A 247 9.63 9.65 0.90
C VAL A 247 11.13 9.82 1.01
N TYR A 248 11.89 8.79 0.63
CA TYR A 248 13.32 8.68 0.89
C TYR A 248 14.14 8.61 -0.40
N ASP A 249 15.41 9.00 -0.29
CA ASP A 249 16.36 8.95 -1.40
C ASP A 249 16.97 7.55 -1.58
N ASN A 250 17.79 7.35 -2.62
CA ASN A 250 18.66 6.18 -2.72
C ASN A 250 19.43 5.94 -1.41
N GLY A 251 19.40 4.70 -0.93
CA GLY A 251 19.96 4.31 0.35
C GLY A 251 18.88 3.78 1.29
N LYS A 252 19.18 3.79 2.59
CA LYS A 252 18.25 3.28 3.61
C LYS A 252 17.37 4.43 4.11
N PRO A 253 16.03 4.28 4.13
CA PRO A 253 15.18 5.23 4.82
C PRO A 253 15.53 5.25 6.31
N LYS A 254 15.24 6.38 6.98
CA LYS A 254 15.26 6.46 8.43
C LYS A 254 14.00 5.77 8.98
N SER A 255 13.97 4.45 8.93
CA SER A 255 12.94 3.60 9.55
C SER A 255 13.64 2.48 10.33
N ASP A 256 12.96 1.88 11.29
CA ASP A 256 13.50 0.74 12.04
C ASP A 256 13.57 -0.54 11.17
N CYS A 257 12.88 -0.56 10.02
CA CYS A 257 12.85 -1.67 9.07
C CYS A 257 14.01 -1.63 8.05
N THR A 258 15.22 -1.26 8.50
CA THR A 258 16.43 -0.94 7.71
C THR A 258 16.99 -2.04 6.75
N GLY A 259 16.27 -3.14 6.53
CA GLY A 259 16.61 -4.25 5.64
C GLY A 259 15.91 -4.25 4.27
N GLU A 260 14.83 -3.50 4.09
CA GLU A 260 14.02 -3.53 2.87
C GLU A 260 14.51 -2.46 1.88
N THR A 261 15.45 -2.82 0.99
CA THR A 261 15.88 -1.93 -0.12
C THR A 261 15.04 -2.18 -1.36
N THR A 262 13.73 -2.00 -1.24
CA THR A 262 12.75 -2.07 -2.34
C THR A 262 12.41 -0.67 -2.88
N THR A 263 11.58 -0.61 -3.91
CA THR A 263 11.01 0.63 -4.46
C THR A 263 9.99 1.27 -3.50
N ALA A 264 9.26 0.44 -2.76
CA ALA A 264 8.35 0.83 -1.70
C ALA A 264 8.24 -0.30 -0.66
N PHE A 265 7.90 0.04 0.58
CA PHE A 265 7.58 -0.93 1.62
C PHE A 265 6.83 -0.31 2.80
N TYR A 266 6.18 -1.17 3.59
CA TYR A 266 5.49 -0.81 4.83
C TYR A 266 6.28 -1.29 6.05
N CYS A 267 6.70 -0.34 6.89
CA CYS A 267 7.39 -0.66 8.13
C CYS A 267 6.40 -0.79 9.29
N GLY A 268 6.20 -2.02 9.77
CA GLY A 268 5.26 -2.32 10.85
C GLY A 268 5.66 -1.79 12.23
N SER A 269 6.95 -1.55 12.50
CA SER A 269 7.43 -1.11 13.82
C SER A 269 7.20 0.38 14.07
N ASP A 270 7.35 1.23 13.06
CA ASP A 270 7.10 2.67 13.16
C ASP A 270 5.81 3.13 12.44
N GLU A 271 5.11 2.17 11.85
CA GLU A 271 3.87 2.31 11.08
C GLU A 271 3.96 3.26 9.90
N SER A 272 5.04 3.17 9.13
CA SER A 272 5.31 4.04 8.00
C SER A 272 5.18 3.36 6.64
N ILE A 273 4.58 4.06 5.68
CA ILE A 273 4.68 3.76 4.25
C ILE A 273 5.92 4.48 3.72
N ASN A 274 6.87 3.73 3.20
CA ASN A 274 8.14 4.23 2.68
C ASN A 274 8.15 4.12 1.16
N MET A 275 8.39 5.25 0.47
CA MET A 275 8.39 5.35 -0.99
C MET A 275 9.71 5.92 -1.51
N ARG A 276 10.36 5.21 -2.44
CA ARG A 276 11.57 5.70 -3.12
C ARG A 276 11.19 6.60 -4.31
N TRP A 277 11.31 7.91 -4.13
CA TRP A 277 10.83 8.86 -5.15
C TRP A 277 11.59 8.83 -6.47
N GLN A 278 12.86 8.38 -6.47
CA GLN A 278 13.65 8.32 -7.69
C GLN A 278 13.02 7.40 -8.75
N ASP A 279 12.40 6.31 -8.32
CA ASP A 279 11.74 5.36 -9.22
C ASP A 279 10.49 5.99 -9.82
N ASP A 280 9.68 6.68 -9.01
CA ASP A 280 8.50 7.40 -9.46
C ASP A 280 8.85 8.46 -10.51
N VAL A 281 9.88 9.28 -10.25
CA VAL A 281 10.34 10.31 -11.20
C VAL A 281 10.90 9.68 -12.47
N LYS A 282 11.64 8.57 -12.36
CA LYS A 282 12.20 7.86 -13.52
C LYS A 282 11.08 7.27 -14.37
N SER A 283 10.14 6.56 -13.75
CA SER A 283 8.97 5.96 -14.38
C SER A 283 8.13 7.03 -15.07
N TYR A 284 7.85 8.15 -14.39
CA TYR A 284 7.05 9.25 -14.94
C TYR A 284 7.68 9.93 -16.16
N LYS A 285 9.02 9.99 -16.22
CA LYS A 285 9.74 10.48 -17.41
C LYS A 285 9.66 9.53 -18.60
N GLN A 286 9.51 8.24 -18.36
CA GLN A 286 9.42 7.21 -19.40
C GLN A 286 7.99 7.08 -19.93
N ASP A 287 7.02 6.94 -19.02
CA ASP A 287 5.60 6.85 -19.34
C ASP A 287 4.79 7.45 -18.18
N GLN A 288 4.17 8.60 -18.45
CA GLN A 288 3.43 9.36 -17.46
C GLN A 288 2.16 8.64 -16.97
N LEU A 289 1.50 7.86 -17.84
CA LEU A 289 0.27 7.18 -17.48
C LEU A 289 0.59 5.93 -16.66
N TRP A 290 1.54 5.12 -17.14
CA TRP A 290 2.04 3.95 -16.42
C TRP A 290 2.51 4.33 -15.01
N ALA A 291 3.37 5.34 -14.89
CA ALA A 291 3.91 5.76 -13.60
C ALA A 291 2.82 6.15 -12.60
N ARG A 292 1.77 6.83 -13.04
CA ARG A 292 0.69 7.24 -12.15
C ARG A 292 -0.16 6.06 -11.68
N VAL A 293 -0.41 5.10 -12.58
CA VAL A 293 -1.04 3.81 -12.24
C VAL A 293 -0.20 2.99 -11.26
N ASP A 294 1.10 2.94 -11.47
CA ASP A 294 2.04 2.25 -10.58
C ASP A 294 2.08 2.91 -9.19
N MET A 295 2.27 4.24 -9.14
CA MET A 295 2.27 5.00 -7.88
C MET A 295 0.98 4.82 -7.07
N MET A 296 -0.20 4.89 -7.71
CA MET A 296 -1.47 4.71 -6.98
C MET A 296 -1.64 3.27 -6.46
N SER A 297 -1.21 2.28 -7.25
CA SER A 297 -1.35 0.86 -6.92
C SER A 297 -0.39 0.45 -5.80
N THR A 298 0.84 0.93 -5.87
CA THR A 298 1.88 0.73 -4.86
C THR A 298 1.49 1.40 -3.55
N MET A 299 1.02 2.66 -3.56
CA MET A 299 0.52 3.32 -2.33
C MET A 299 -0.64 2.56 -1.69
N ALA A 300 -1.57 2.03 -2.50
CA ALA A 300 -2.68 1.24 -1.99
C ALA A 300 -2.25 -0.16 -1.49
N HIS A 301 -1.18 -0.76 -2.06
CA HIS A 301 -0.57 -2.01 -1.58
C HIS A 301 0.08 -1.84 -0.21
N GLU A 302 0.92 -0.81 -0.05
CA GLU A 302 1.55 -0.53 1.25
C GLU A 302 0.52 -0.16 2.31
N TYR A 303 -0.57 0.50 1.92
CA TYR A 303 -1.70 0.72 2.82
C TYR A 303 -2.43 -0.59 3.16
N GLY A 304 -2.44 -1.58 2.25
CA GLY A 304 -2.90 -2.94 2.53
C GLY A 304 -2.15 -3.59 3.69
N HIS A 305 -0.81 -3.47 3.73
CA HIS A 305 -0.02 -3.90 4.87
C HIS A 305 -0.36 -3.14 6.16
N HIS A 306 -0.63 -1.84 6.06
CA HIS A 306 -1.13 -1.09 7.22
C HIS A 306 -2.47 -1.63 7.74
N VAL A 307 -3.41 -1.98 6.86
CA VAL A 307 -4.67 -2.62 7.25
C VAL A 307 -4.43 -3.98 7.92
N GLN A 308 -3.48 -4.77 7.40
CA GLN A 308 -3.07 -6.03 8.02
C GLN A 308 -2.49 -5.81 9.42
N LEU A 309 -1.67 -4.76 9.63
CA LEU A 309 -1.15 -4.41 10.95
C LEU A 309 -2.28 -4.03 11.91
N LEU A 310 -3.15 -3.09 11.51
CA LEU A 310 -4.27 -2.61 12.35
C LEU A 310 -5.20 -3.76 12.78
N THR A 311 -5.33 -4.80 11.96
CA THR A 311 -6.20 -5.95 12.20
C THR A 311 -5.47 -7.16 12.81
N ASN A 312 -4.20 -6.99 13.21
CA ASN A 312 -3.30 -8.02 13.73
C ASN A 312 -2.99 -9.18 12.76
N ILE A 313 -3.35 -9.08 11.48
CA ILE A 313 -3.00 -10.10 10.48
C ILE A 313 -1.50 -10.10 10.24
N LEU A 314 -0.87 -8.93 10.07
CA LEU A 314 0.56 -8.81 9.77
C LEU A 314 1.41 -9.44 10.87
N ILE A 315 1.15 -9.08 12.13
CA ILE A 315 1.90 -9.58 13.29
C ILE A 315 1.70 -11.10 13.45
N SER A 316 0.47 -11.59 13.28
CA SER A 316 0.18 -13.03 13.36
C SER A 316 0.82 -13.82 12.22
N SER A 317 0.88 -13.24 11.02
CA SER A 317 1.58 -13.84 9.88
C SER A 317 3.09 -13.95 10.15
N ALA A 318 3.72 -12.88 10.63
CA ALA A 318 5.14 -12.87 11.00
C ALA A 318 5.47 -13.86 12.12
N SER A 319 4.60 -13.98 13.13
CA SER A 319 4.71 -15.03 14.17
C SER A 319 4.66 -16.42 13.55
N ARG A 320 3.67 -16.70 12.69
CA ARG A 320 3.51 -18.01 12.02
C ARG A 320 4.70 -18.34 11.12
N GLU A 321 5.24 -17.36 10.40
CA GLU A 321 6.47 -17.48 9.62
C GLU A 321 7.66 -17.87 10.51
N GLY A 322 7.86 -17.17 11.64
CA GLY A 322 8.92 -17.47 12.61
C GLY A 322 8.84 -18.88 13.20
N TRP A 323 7.63 -19.43 13.34
CA TRP A 323 7.40 -20.80 13.82
C TRP A 323 7.43 -21.88 12.72
N ALA A 324 7.44 -21.50 11.44
CA ALA A 324 7.40 -22.42 10.33
C ALA A 324 8.66 -23.31 10.29
N LYS A 325 8.45 -24.62 10.07
CA LYS A 325 9.52 -25.63 10.16
C LYS A 325 10.33 -25.80 8.88
N THR A 326 9.84 -25.28 7.77
CA THR A 326 10.49 -25.39 6.46
C THR A 326 10.50 -24.04 5.77
N GLU A 327 11.49 -23.82 4.91
CA GLU A 327 11.55 -22.62 4.08
C GLU A 327 10.32 -22.48 3.18
N ALA A 328 9.86 -23.59 2.59
CA ALA A 328 8.65 -23.60 1.77
C ALA A 328 7.40 -23.11 2.54
N ALA A 329 7.29 -23.45 3.82
CA ALA A 329 6.18 -22.99 4.67
C ALA A 329 6.32 -21.50 5.04
N LYS A 330 7.55 -20.99 5.22
CA LYS A 330 7.80 -19.54 5.40
C LYS A 330 7.39 -18.76 4.16
N LEU A 331 7.90 -19.18 3.00
CA LEU A 331 7.58 -18.55 1.72
C LEU A 331 6.09 -18.63 1.38
N GLU A 332 5.38 -19.72 1.74
CA GLU A 332 3.92 -19.74 1.61
C GLU A 332 3.21 -18.72 2.51
N GLU A 333 3.68 -18.54 3.75
CA GLU A 333 3.11 -17.54 4.65
C GLU A 333 3.35 -16.10 4.11
N ASN A 334 4.56 -15.83 3.58
CA ASN A 334 4.90 -14.53 2.97
C ASN A 334 4.04 -14.26 1.74
N ARG A 335 3.91 -15.23 0.82
CA ARG A 335 3.04 -15.09 -0.36
C ARG A 335 1.58 -14.85 0.02
N ARG A 336 1.09 -15.48 1.08
CA ARG A 336 -0.29 -15.23 1.58
C ARG A 336 -0.45 -13.78 2.07
N LEU A 337 0.54 -13.25 2.79
CA LEU A 337 0.52 -11.89 3.29
C LEU A 337 0.58 -10.87 2.13
N GLU A 338 1.52 -11.04 1.20
CA GLU A 338 1.71 -10.16 0.05
C GLU A 338 0.49 -10.14 -0.89
N LEU A 339 0.01 -11.32 -1.30
CA LEU A 339 -1.17 -11.40 -2.18
C LEU A 339 -2.43 -10.82 -1.53
N GLN A 340 -2.52 -10.85 -0.20
CA GLN A 340 -3.62 -10.18 0.48
C GLN A 340 -3.46 -8.65 0.42
N ALA A 341 -2.25 -8.11 0.60
CA ALA A 341 -2.02 -6.67 0.46
C ALA A 341 -2.35 -6.19 -0.97
N SER A 342 -1.95 -6.94 -2.00
CA SER A 342 -2.31 -6.65 -3.39
C SER A 342 -3.83 -6.74 -3.62
N CYS A 343 -4.49 -7.75 -3.04
CA CYS A 343 -5.95 -7.86 -3.10
C CYS A 343 -6.66 -6.67 -2.44
N LEU A 344 -6.20 -6.21 -1.27
CA LEU A 344 -6.74 -5.05 -0.57
C LEU A 344 -6.48 -3.75 -1.34
N SER A 345 -5.34 -3.63 -2.03
CA SER A 345 -5.05 -2.54 -2.98
C SER A 345 -6.06 -2.49 -4.11
N ALA A 346 -6.23 -3.62 -4.82
CA ALA A 346 -7.18 -3.75 -5.92
C ALA A 346 -8.63 -3.52 -5.48
N LEU A 347 -8.98 -3.93 -4.25
CA LEU A 347 -10.26 -3.62 -3.62
C LEU A 347 -10.48 -2.11 -3.52
N PHE A 348 -9.52 -1.38 -2.93
CA PHE A 348 -9.60 0.07 -2.78
C PHE A 348 -9.75 0.77 -4.13
N LEU A 349 -8.91 0.40 -5.11
CA LEU A 349 -8.97 0.95 -6.46
C LEU A 349 -10.29 0.61 -7.15
N GLY A 350 -10.78 -0.62 -7.01
CA GLY A 350 -12.04 -1.08 -7.58
C GLY A 350 -13.27 -0.36 -7.01
N ALA A 351 -13.26 -0.07 -5.70
CA ALA A 351 -14.29 0.73 -5.06
C ALA A 351 -14.30 2.18 -5.54
N ASN A 352 -13.13 2.73 -5.87
CA ASN A 352 -12.96 4.13 -6.28
C ASN A 352 -12.69 4.30 -7.78
N LYS A 353 -12.88 3.26 -8.61
CA LYS A 353 -12.46 3.26 -10.02
C LYS A 353 -13.07 4.38 -10.85
N GLN A 354 -14.30 4.78 -10.53
CA GLN A 354 -14.97 5.91 -11.21
C GLN A 354 -14.30 7.24 -10.87
N SER A 355 -14.02 7.50 -9.58
CA SER A 355 -13.39 8.74 -9.13
C SER A 355 -11.88 8.80 -9.43
N PHE A 356 -11.22 7.66 -9.55
CA PHE A 356 -9.86 7.57 -10.09
C PHE A 356 -9.82 7.59 -11.63
N GLU A 357 -10.97 7.64 -12.32
CA GLU A 357 -11.04 7.54 -13.78
C GLU A 357 -10.29 6.31 -14.34
N LEU A 358 -10.28 5.20 -13.60
CA LEU A 358 -9.71 3.91 -13.99
C LEU A 358 -10.59 3.27 -15.07
N THR A 359 -10.53 3.83 -16.26
CA THR A 359 -11.27 3.45 -17.47
C THR A 359 -10.35 3.54 -18.68
N GLY A 360 -10.76 2.98 -19.82
CA GLY A 360 -10.01 3.06 -21.08
C GLY A 360 -8.56 2.60 -20.93
N ARG A 361 -7.61 3.42 -21.43
CA ARG A 361 -6.17 3.11 -21.36
C ARG A 361 -5.68 2.99 -19.92
N LYS A 362 -6.14 3.84 -18.99
CA LYS A 362 -5.69 3.80 -17.59
C LYS A 362 -6.06 2.48 -16.89
N LEU A 363 -7.24 1.95 -17.20
CA LEU A 363 -7.63 0.61 -16.74
C LEU A 363 -6.75 -0.48 -17.37
N ALA A 364 -6.45 -0.38 -18.66
CA ALA A 364 -5.58 -1.33 -19.34
C ALA A 364 -4.14 -1.34 -18.76
N GLU A 365 -3.61 -0.19 -18.37
CA GLU A 365 -2.32 -0.10 -17.67
C GLU A 365 -2.40 -0.76 -16.29
N TRP A 366 -3.49 -0.55 -15.53
CA TRP A 366 -3.67 -1.21 -14.23
C TRP A 366 -3.77 -2.73 -14.37
N GLU A 367 -4.54 -3.21 -15.36
CA GLU A 367 -4.62 -4.65 -15.63
C GLU A 367 -3.26 -5.22 -16.08
N THR A 368 -2.49 -4.45 -16.85
CA THR A 368 -1.14 -4.83 -17.26
C THR A 368 -0.24 -4.94 -16.03
N LEU A 369 -0.21 -3.93 -15.17
CA LEU A 369 0.53 -3.94 -13.90
C LEU A 369 0.18 -5.18 -13.07
N SER A 370 -1.11 -5.39 -12.75
CA SER A 370 -1.59 -6.54 -11.97
C SER A 370 -1.24 -7.90 -12.57
N ARG A 371 -1.17 -8.01 -13.90
CA ARG A 371 -0.78 -9.26 -14.59
C ARG A 371 0.74 -9.47 -14.63
N HIS A 372 1.54 -8.49 -14.21
CA HIS A 372 2.99 -8.52 -14.24
C HIS A 372 3.66 -8.27 -12.87
N SER A 373 2.92 -8.28 -11.76
CA SER A 373 3.47 -8.09 -10.39
C SER A 373 4.08 -9.35 -9.72
N GLY A 374 4.08 -10.52 -10.36
CA GLY A 374 4.53 -11.77 -9.75
C GLY A 374 6.05 -12.04 -9.77
N ASP A 375 6.47 -13.07 -9.03
CA ASP A 375 7.88 -13.45 -8.83
C ASP A 375 8.59 -13.98 -10.09
N GLU A 376 7.89 -14.21 -11.20
CA GLU A 376 8.47 -14.86 -12.38
C GLU A 376 9.49 -14.02 -13.16
N TYR A 377 9.57 -12.71 -12.91
CA TYR A 377 10.40 -11.80 -13.70
C TYR A 377 11.87 -11.75 -13.25
N ASP A 378 12.19 -12.27 -12.06
CA ASP A 378 13.57 -12.40 -11.60
C ASP A 378 13.82 -13.81 -11.04
N PRO A 379 14.47 -14.70 -11.81
CA PRO A 379 14.74 -16.07 -11.37
C PRO A 379 15.75 -16.15 -10.21
N LYS A 380 16.44 -15.04 -9.88
CA LYS A 380 17.35 -14.96 -8.74
C LYS A 380 16.66 -14.42 -7.48
N LYS A 381 15.45 -13.88 -7.60
CA LYS A 381 14.68 -13.38 -6.46
C LYS A 381 14.04 -14.54 -5.70
N VAL A 382 13.96 -14.40 -4.39
CA VAL A 382 13.16 -15.27 -3.53
C VAL A 382 11.70 -15.21 -3.99
N ARG A 383 11.01 -16.35 -4.01
CA ARG A 383 9.59 -16.43 -4.40
C ARG A 383 8.67 -16.21 -3.21
N ASP A 384 8.59 -14.97 -2.77
CA ASP A 384 7.89 -14.51 -1.57
C ASP A 384 6.62 -13.69 -1.84
N HIS A 385 6.33 -13.30 -3.10
CA HIS A 385 5.14 -12.49 -3.45
C HIS A 385 4.07 -13.29 -4.23
N GLY A 386 4.44 -14.43 -4.81
CA GLY A 386 3.56 -15.34 -5.52
C GLY A 386 3.63 -15.17 -7.03
N SER A 387 2.97 -16.08 -7.76
CA SER A 387 2.93 -16.00 -9.22
C SER A 387 2.09 -14.83 -9.74
N LYS A 388 2.40 -14.35 -10.95
CA LYS A 388 1.58 -13.35 -11.67
C LYS A 388 0.14 -13.81 -11.86
N ALA A 389 -0.06 -15.12 -11.99
CA ALA A 389 -1.38 -15.73 -12.06
C ALA A 389 -2.15 -15.60 -10.73
N ASN A 390 -1.45 -15.63 -9.59
CA ASN A 390 -2.06 -15.40 -8.28
C ASN A 390 -2.40 -13.93 -8.06
N HIS A 391 -1.50 -13.01 -8.40
CA HIS A 391 -1.78 -11.56 -8.38
C HIS A 391 -3.05 -11.25 -9.15
N TRP A 392 -3.12 -11.62 -10.44
CA TRP A 392 -4.31 -11.37 -11.25
C TRP A 392 -5.58 -12.04 -10.67
N TYR A 393 -5.47 -13.25 -10.13
CA TYR A 393 -6.61 -13.95 -9.52
C TYR A 393 -7.22 -13.17 -8.35
N TRP A 394 -6.38 -12.70 -7.41
CA TRP A 394 -6.84 -11.99 -6.23
C TRP A 394 -7.24 -10.55 -6.54
N GLU A 395 -6.45 -9.85 -7.35
CA GLU A 395 -6.65 -8.43 -7.66
C GLU A 395 -7.88 -8.22 -8.55
N SER A 396 -8.03 -8.97 -9.65
CA SER A 396 -9.18 -8.78 -10.57
C SER A 396 -10.52 -9.05 -9.89
N GLY A 397 -10.57 -10.06 -9.02
CA GLY A 397 -11.77 -10.41 -8.24
C GLY A 397 -12.15 -9.29 -7.27
N ALA A 398 -11.18 -8.74 -6.54
CA ALA A 398 -11.38 -7.67 -5.58
C ALA A 398 -11.69 -6.32 -6.25
N PHE A 399 -11.05 -6.02 -7.38
CA PHE A 399 -11.34 -4.83 -8.17
C PHE A 399 -12.78 -4.82 -8.70
N LYS A 400 -13.27 -5.97 -9.19
CA LYS A 400 -14.65 -6.11 -9.67
C LYS A 400 -15.65 -6.08 -8.52
N ASN A 401 -15.35 -6.76 -7.42
CA ASN A 401 -16.21 -6.85 -6.26
C ASN A 401 -15.48 -6.44 -4.96
N PRO A 402 -15.40 -5.13 -4.68
CA PRO A 402 -14.66 -4.63 -3.53
C PRO A 402 -15.26 -5.06 -2.18
N ASN A 403 -14.81 -6.19 -1.67
CA ASN A 403 -15.25 -6.79 -0.41
C ASN A 403 -14.07 -7.53 0.24
N PRO A 404 -13.66 -7.19 1.49
CA PRO A 404 -12.50 -7.80 2.12
C PRO A 404 -12.59 -9.33 2.27
N ALA A 405 -13.81 -9.90 2.30
CA ALA A 405 -14.01 -11.35 2.27
C ALA A 405 -13.35 -12.05 1.08
N LYS A 406 -13.15 -11.33 -0.03
CA LYS A 406 -12.49 -11.83 -1.24
C LYS A 406 -10.96 -11.85 -1.14
N CYS A 407 -10.40 -11.26 -0.09
CA CYS A 407 -8.96 -11.16 0.15
C CYS A 407 -8.46 -12.10 1.25
N ASN A 408 -9.24 -13.12 1.64
CA ASN A 408 -8.78 -14.10 2.62
C ASN A 408 -7.88 -15.16 1.96
N THR A 409 -6.62 -14.76 1.74
CA THR A 409 -5.58 -15.63 1.17
C THR A 409 -5.21 -16.77 2.13
N PHE A 410 -5.37 -16.62 3.44
CA PHE A 410 -4.95 -17.58 4.47
C PHE A 410 -5.79 -18.86 4.54
N VAL A 411 -6.97 -18.87 3.93
CA VAL A 411 -7.81 -20.08 3.78
C VAL A 411 -7.74 -20.68 2.37
N ALA A 412 -7.00 -20.05 1.46
CA ALA A 412 -6.88 -20.51 0.09
C ALA A 412 -5.95 -21.74 -0.03
N PRO A 413 -6.19 -22.63 -1.01
CA PRO A 413 -5.27 -23.73 -1.29
C PRO A 413 -3.92 -23.20 -1.78
N ALA A 414 -2.83 -23.92 -1.50
CA ALA A 414 -1.45 -23.47 -1.81
C ALA A 414 -1.26 -23.01 -3.26
N LYS A 415 -1.89 -23.66 -4.25
CA LYS A 415 -1.83 -23.27 -5.68
C LYS A 415 -2.38 -21.87 -6.00
N ARG A 416 -3.13 -21.26 -5.07
CA ARG A 416 -3.67 -19.89 -5.21
C ARG A 416 -2.77 -18.85 -4.55
N VAL A 417 -1.67 -19.28 -3.93
CA VAL A 417 -0.73 -18.43 -3.21
C VAL A 417 0.72 -18.88 -3.46
N SER A 418 0.95 -19.54 -4.60
CA SER A 418 2.21 -20.17 -4.98
C SER A 418 3.06 -19.34 -5.93
#